data_AF-A0A316A4E2-F1
#
_entry.id   AF-A0A316A4E2-F1
#
_cell.length_a   1.000
_cell.length_b   1.000
_cell.length_c   1.000
_cell.angle_alpha   90.00
_cell.angle_beta   90.00
_cell.angle_gamma   90.00
#
_symmetry.space_group_name_H-M   'P 1'
#
loop_
_entity.id
_entity.type
_entity.pdbx_description
1 polymer ?
#
loop_
_entity_poly.entity_id
_entity_poly.type
_entity_poly.pdbx_seq_one_letter_code
_entity_poly.pdbx_strand_id
1 'polypeptide(L)'
;MKIKLLLLFVFTFQCLALYSQDKSLFVANIDSAILWMDRGDIEPAIELLEQTKKMDKGNYIYDYEIGYANYLRKDLKGAAKAFKKATQYDNANDQCYQSLGNMYDILGKPKKALKVYEKGLKKFPESGRIYLEMGNLFWNQKSLSKALYFYEEGIKVDPFFSSNYYRATLCYMNSTEKVWGMIYGEIFMNIERNSKRTQEISKLLFDTYASQIDINPDSTHISFSKQNTINITLEDLTNGLDTKQLIKNSYGTLVYETTMAVSLANQKEIDLSSLYQIRKNFIELYQESYGKEYPVSIFEYKELLIEKGLFEAYSYWILSEGNPEEFSLWHSINQDKWEDFINWFVDNPFSFEKDKSFHSGLYQ
;
A
#
# COMPACT_ATOMS: atom_id res chain seq x y z
N MET A 1 30.44 50.27 -30.28
CA MET A 1 29.24 49.40 -30.18
C MET A 1 29.45 48.19 -29.26
N LYS A 2 30.11 48.30 -28.08
CA LYS A 2 30.44 47.15 -27.20
C LYS A 2 29.97 47.25 -25.74
N ILE A 3 29.32 48.34 -25.33
CA ILE A 3 28.92 48.57 -23.92
C ILE A 3 27.51 48.06 -23.58
N LYS A 4 26.64 47.82 -24.58
CA LYS A 4 25.25 47.36 -24.34
C LYS A 4 25.12 45.89 -23.92
N LEU A 5 26.10 45.02 -24.23
CA LEU A 5 26.01 43.59 -23.93
C LEU A 5 26.39 43.24 -22.48
N LEU A 6 27.35 43.95 -21.88
CA LEU A 6 27.83 43.70 -20.52
C LEU A 6 26.80 44.13 -19.46
N LEU A 7 26.11 45.25 -19.68
CA LEU A 7 25.02 45.72 -18.82
C LEU A 7 23.83 44.75 -18.81
N LEU A 8 23.49 44.16 -19.97
CA LEU A 8 22.42 43.16 -20.05
C LEU A 8 22.78 41.88 -19.28
N PHE A 9 24.05 41.47 -19.31
CA PHE A 9 24.53 40.27 -18.61
C PHE A 9 24.60 40.46 -17.09
N VAL A 10 25.04 41.62 -16.61
CA VAL A 10 25.04 41.93 -15.16
C VAL A 10 23.62 42.08 -14.62
N PHE A 11 22.72 42.70 -15.39
CA PHE A 11 21.31 42.88 -15.00
C PHE A 11 20.56 41.54 -14.97
N THR A 12 20.80 40.66 -15.95
CA THR A 12 20.20 39.31 -15.96
C THR A 12 20.74 38.43 -14.82
N PHE A 13 22.03 38.53 -14.48
CA PHE A 13 22.60 37.78 -13.35
C PHE A 13 22.06 38.27 -11.98
N GLN A 14 21.88 39.58 -11.81
CA GLN A 14 21.27 40.14 -10.59
C GLN A 14 19.79 39.78 -10.45
N CYS A 15 19.04 39.77 -11.55
CA CYS A 15 17.66 39.29 -11.54
C CYS A 15 17.56 37.81 -11.19
N LEU A 16 18.45 36.95 -11.70
CA LEU A 16 18.48 35.53 -11.35
C LEU A 16 18.85 35.29 -9.88
N ALA A 17 19.82 36.05 -9.34
CA ALA A 17 20.21 35.96 -7.94
C ALA A 17 19.08 36.41 -7.00
N LEU A 18 18.43 37.55 -7.27
CA LEU A 18 17.27 38.04 -6.52
C LEU A 18 16.09 37.05 -6.59
N TYR A 19 15.79 36.54 -7.78
CA TYR A 19 14.73 35.55 -7.97
C TYR A 19 14.99 34.25 -7.20
N SER A 20 16.24 33.79 -7.15
CA SER A 20 16.63 32.62 -6.38
C SER A 20 16.52 32.83 -4.86
N GLN A 21 16.80 34.06 -4.40
CA GLN A 21 16.73 34.45 -2.99
C GLN A 21 15.28 34.56 -2.52
N ASP A 22 14.38 35.13 -3.34
CA ASP A 22 12.95 35.21 -3.06
C ASP A 22 12.31 33.82 -2.96
N LYS A 23 12.64 32.91 -3.88
CA LYS A 23 12.16 31.53 -3.83
C LYS A 23 12.61 30.80 -2.56
N SER A 24 13.85 31.01 -2.14
CA SER A 24 14.36 30.45 -0.88
C SER A 24 13.64 31.00 0.34
N LEU A 25 13.29 32.29 0.36
CA LEU A 25 12.53 32.91 1.44
C LEU A 25 11.12 32.32 1.53
N PHE A 26 10.45 32.14 0.39
CA PHE A 26 9.09 31.60 0.35
C PHE A 26 9.01 30.16 0.86
N VAL A 27 10.00 29.32 0.51
CA VAL A 27 10.11 27.96 1.07
C VAL A 27 10.34 28.01 2.58
N ALA A 28 11.27 28.84 3.06
CA ALA A 28 11.53 28.99 4.49
C ALA A 28 10.30 29.46 5.29
N ASN A 29 9.46 30.32 4.70
CA ASN A 29 8.21 30.75 5.32
C ASN A 29 7.17 29.61 5.41
N ILE A 30 7.10 28.75 4.39
CA ILE A 30 6.25 27.56 4.42
C ILE A 30 6.72 26.61 5.53
N ASP A 31 8.01 26.32 5.58
CA ASP A 31 8.60 25.44 6.60
C ASP A 31 8.38 25.99 8.01
N SER A 32 8.53 27.30 8.19
CA SER A 32 8.25 27.97 9.47
C SER A 32 6.78 27.85 9.87
N ALA A 33 5.85 28.05 8.93
CA ALA A 33 4.43 27.89 9.19
C ALA A 33 4.07 26.44 9.56
N ILE A 34 4.66 25.45 8.90
CA ILE A 34 4.48 24.02 9.24
C ILE A 34 4.97 23.75 10.67
N LEU A 35 6.17 24.22 11.03
CA LEU A 35 6.72 24.06 12.37
C LEU A 35 5.86 24.75 13.46
N TRP A 36 5.28 25.90 13.14
CA TRP A 36 4.34 26.59 14.04
C TRP A 36 3.05 25.80 14.19
N MET A 37 2.51 25.24 13.10
CA MET A 37 1.34 24.36 13.16
C MET A 37 1.58 23.13 14.05
N ASP A 38 2.75 22.50 13.94
CA ASP A 38 3.14 21.34 14.75
C ASP A 38 3.22 21.66 16.25
N ARG A 39 3.50 22.92 16.61
CA ARG A 39 3.51 23.42 18.00
C ARG A 39 2.15 23.89 18.49
N GLY A 40 1.15 23.97 17.60
CA GLY A 40 -0.19 24.48 17.90
C GLY A 40 -0.37 25.99 17.68
N ASP A 41 0.63 26.69 17.17
CA ASP A 41 0.58 28.13 16.85
C ASP A 41 -0.11 28.34 15.49
N ILE A 42 -1.39 27.97 15.40
CA ILE A 42 -2.14 27.89 14.13
C ILE A 42 -2.39 29.27 13.50
N GLU A 43 -2.84 30.26 14.27
CA GLU A 43 -3.17 31.59 13.76
C GLU A 43 -1.95 32.32 13.16
N PRO A 44 -0.79 32.42 13.84
CA PRO A 44 0.42 33.00 13.25
C PRO A 44 0.86 32.28 11.97
N ALA A 45 0.73 30.95 11.92
CA ALA A 45 1.07 30.18 10.72
C ALA A 45 0.19 30.57 9.53
N ILE A 46 -1.12 30.68 9.73
CA ILE A 46 -2.06 31.13 8.69
C ILE A 46 -1.73 32.55 8.22
N GLU A 47 -1.43 33.46 9.16
CA GLU A 47 -1.05 34.84 8.81
C GLU A 47 0.21 34.90 7.95
N LEU A 48 1.25 34.14 8.33
CA LEU A 48 2.50 34.04 7.58
C LEU A 48 2.26 33.47 6.17
N LEU A 49 1.45 32.43 6.04
CA LEU A 49 1.09 31.82 4.76
C LEU A 49 0.32 32.81 3.86
N GLU A 50 -0.67 33.51 4.40
CA GLU A 50 -1.45 34.51 3.63
C GLU A 50 -0.59 35.71 3.22
N GLN A 51 0.36 36.14 4.05
CA GLN A 51 1.32 37.19 3.68
C GLN A 51 2.27 36.71 2.57
N THR A 52 2.81 35.51 2.71
CA THR A 52 3.75 34.92 1.74
C THR A 52 3.08 34.71 0.39
N LYS A 53 1.85 34.19 0.37
CA LYS A 53 1.03 33.99 -0.83
C LYS A 53 0.79 35.28 -1.64
N LYS A 54 0.74 36.45 -0.99
CA LYS A 54 0.60 37.73 -1.71
C LYS A 54 1.82 38.05 -2.57
N MET A 55 2.99 37.56 -2.15
CA MET A 55 4.28 37.72 -2.83
C MET A 55 4.53 36.59 -3.83
N ASP A 56 4.31 35.33 -3.43
CA ASP A 56 4.41 34.15 -4.31
C ASP A 56 3.04 33.71 -4.84
N LYS A 57 2.62 34.32 -5.96
CA LYS A 57 1.34 34.00 -6.59
C LYS A 57 1.45 32.75 -7.45
N GLY A 58 0.42 31.89 -7.39
CA GLY A 58 0.31 30.72 -8.28
C GLY A 58 0.82 29.41 -7.69
N ASN A 59 1.23 29.41 -6.41
CA ASN A 59 1.64 28.21 -5.71
C ASN A 59 0.50 27.66 -4.84
N TYR A 60 0.02 26.45 -5.16
CA TYR A 60 -1.12 25.83 -4.45
C TYR A 60 -0.81 25.55 -2.97
N ILE A 61 0.47 25.42 -2.61
CA ILE A 61 0.92 24.98 -1.29
C ILE A 61 0.38 25.89 -0.19
N TYR A 62 0.25 27.19 -0.42
CA TYR A 62 -0.29 28.11 0.58
C TYR A 62 -1.75 27.80 0.92
N ASP A 63 -2.60 27.61 -0.09
CA ASP A 63 -4.00 27.25 0.14
C ASP A 63 -4.14 25.83 0.70
N TYR A 64 -3.20 24.94 0.38
CA TYR A 64 -3.13 23.61 0.96
C TYR A 64 -2.79 23.67 2.46
N GLU A 65 -1.71 24.34 2.85
CA GLU A 65 -1.28 24.46 4.25
C GLU A 65 -2.27 25.27 5.08
N ILE A 66 -2.88 26.32 4.53
CA ILE A 66 -3.99 27.01 5.19
C ILE A 66 -5.18 26.06 5.39
N GLY A 67 -5.45 25.16 4.44
CA GLY A 67 -6.46 24.13 4.60
C GLY A 67 -6.15 23.17 5.74
N TYR A 68 -4.89 22.74 5.84
CA TYR A 68 -4.41 21.88 6.92
C TYR A 68 -4.46 22.58 8.29
N ALA A 69 -4.01 23.83 8.38
CA ALA A 69 -4.13 24.68 9.56
C ALA A 69 -5.58 24.78 10.06
N ASN A 70 -6.52 25.02 9.14
CA ASN A 70 -7.94 25.08 9.46
C ASN A 70 -8.48 23.73 9.96
N TYR A 71 -8.01 22.62 9.38
CA TYR A 71 -8.36 21.28 9.84
C TYR A 71 -7.87 21.02 11.27
N LEU A 72 -6.62 21.38 11.59
CA LEU A 72 -6.04 21.24 12.94
C LEU A 72 -6.86 21.98 14.01
N ARG A 73 -7.33 23.20 13.72
CA ARG A 73 -8.23 23.95 14.61
C ARG A 73 -9.72 23.56 14.50
N LYS A 74 -10.02 22.43 13.85
CA LYS A 74 -11.37 21.86 13.67
C LYS A 74 -12.35 22.73 12.87
N ASP A 75 -11.87 23.76 12.16
CA ASP A 75 -12.68 24.50 11.18
C ASP A 75 -12.75 23.73 9.85
N LEU A 76 -13.57 22.68 9.83
CA LEU A 76 -13.76 21.82 8.67
C LEU A 76 -14.29 22.58 7.43
N LYS A 77 -15.07 23.64 7.64
CA LYS A 77 -15.61 24.45 6.53
C LYS A 77 -14.53 25.35 5.94
N GLY A 78 -13.71 25.98 6.79
CA GLY A 78 -12.52 26.72 6.38
C GLY A 78 -11.52 25.84 5.64
N ALA A 79 -11.24 24.65 6.17
CA ALA A 79 -10.37 23.66 5.54
C ALA A 79 -10.86 23.28 4.14
N ALA A 80 -12.13 22.89 4.00
CA ALA A 80 -12.72 22.57 2.70
C ALA A 80 -12.65 23.75 1.72
N LYS A 81 -12.83 24.99 2.19
CA LYS A 81 -12.73 26.19 1.34
C LYS A 81 -11.32 26.42 0.85
N ALA A 82 -10.31 26.25 1.70
CA ALA A 82 -8.90 26.44 1.35
C ALA A 82 -8.40 25.31 0.43
N PHE A 83 -8.65 24.03 0.75
CA PHE A 83 -8.32 22.93 -0.16
C PHE A 83 -9.01 23.05 -1.52
N LYS A 84 -10.25 23.54 -1.56
CA LYS A 84 -10.92 23.83 -2.83
C LYS A 84 -10.16 24.87 -3.66
N LYS A 85 -9.62 25.93 -3.05
CA LYS A 85 -8.74 26.87 -3.77
C LYS A 85 -7.48 26.17 -4.24
N ALA A 86 -6.84 25.35 -3.42
CA ALA A 86 -5.65 24.59 -3.79
C ALA A 86 -5.89 23.72 -5.05
N THR A 87 -7.05 23.08 -5.18
CA THR A 87 -7.41 22.30 -6.40
C THR A 87 -7.58 23.12 -7.69
N GLN A 88 -7.64 24.47 -7.60
CA GLN A 88 -7.83 25.34 -8.77
C GLN A 88 -6.52 25.76 -9.44
N TYR A 89 -5.37 25.46 -8.84
CA TYR A 89 -4.08 25.78 -9.41
C TYR A 89 -3.67 24.71 -10.44
N ASP A 90 -3.00 25.15 -11.50
CA ASP A 90 -2.53 24.25 -12.57
C ASP A 90 -1.50 23.24 -12.03
N ASN A 91 -0.63 23.67 -11.12
CA ASN A 91 0.37 22.85 -10.44
C ASN A 91 -0.13 22.11 -9.20
N ALA A 92 -1.43 22.13 -8.89
CA ALA A 92 -2.00 21.35 -7.80
C ALA A 92 -1.75 19.85 -8.02
N ASN A 93 -1.44 19.10 -6.96
CA ASN A 93 -1.22 17.66 -6.96
C ASN A 93 -2.46 16.86 -6.50
N ASP A 94 -2.35 15.53 -6.49
CA ASP A 94 -3.41 14.61 -6.07
C ASP A 94 -3.80 14.76 -4.59
N GLN A 95 -2.86 15.09 -3.71
CA GLN A 95 -3.08 15.37 -2.29
C GLN A 95 -4.09 16.51 -2.06
N CYS A 96 -4.14 17.52 -2.93
CA CYS A 96 -5.17 18.56 -2.85
C CYS A 96 -6.59 18.00 -3.02
N TYR A 97 -6.77 17.05 -3.94
CA TYR A 97 -8.06 16.41 -4.19
C TYR A 97 -8.39 15.42 -3.07
N GLN A 98 -7.39 14.68 -2.56
CA GLN A 98 -7.51 13.83 -1.37
C GLN A 98 -8.07 14.65 -0.19
N SER A 99 -7.38 15.74 0.17
CA SER A 99 -7.76 16.56 1.33
C SER A 99 -9.13 17.21 1.16
N LEU A 100 -9.46 17.74 -0.03
CA LEU A 100 -10.79 18.29 -0.27
C LEU A 100 -11.90 17.23 -0.18
N GLY A 101 -11.68 16.04 -0.73
CA GLY A 101 -12.63 14.95 -0.66
C GLY A 101 -12.83 14.47 0.78
N ASN A 102 -11.73 14.29 1.53
CA ASN A 102 -11.77 13.90 2.94
C ASN A 102 -12.56 14.92 3.77
N MET A 103 -12.37 16.22 3.53
CA MET A 103 -13.17 17.25 4.20
C MET A 103 -14.66 17.14 3.88
N TYR A 104 -15.02 16.84 2.63
CA TYR A 104 -16.43 16.61 2.30
C TYR A 104 -17.01 15.36 2.94
N ASP A 105 -16.23 14.29 3.07
CA ASP A 105 -16.67 13.06 3.73
C ASP A 105 -16.92 13.30 5.23
N ILE A 106 -15.96 13.91 5.94
CA ILE A 106 -16.08 14.28 7.36
C ILE A 106 -17.27 15.22 7.60
N LEU A 107 -17.55 16.12 6.65
CA LEU A 107 -18.73 17.00 6.70
C LEU A 107 -20.07 16.30 6.38
N GLY A 108 -20.10 14.98 6.27
CA GLY A 108 -21.29 14.18 5.97
C GLY A 108 -21.78 14.32 4.53
N LYS A 109 -20.87 14.60 3.57
CA LYS A 109 -21.19 14.81 2.16
C LYS A 109 -20.45 13.82 1.25
N PRO A 110 -20.63 12.49 1.42
CA PRO A 110 -19.89 11.46 0.69
C PRO A 110 -20.08 11.55 -0.83
N LYS A 111 -21.28 11.93 -1.31
CA LYS A 111 -21.52 12.16 -2.75
C LYS A 111 -20.67 13.31 -3.33
N LYS A 112 -20.33 14.31 -2.52
CA LYS A 112 -19.44 15.40 -2.94
C LYS A 112 -17.97 14.97 -2.86
N ALA A 113 -17.60 14.21 -1.84
CA ALA A 113 -16.28 13.62 -1.72
C ALA A 113 -15.95 12.77 -2.95
N LEU A 114 -16.85 11.84 -3.33
CA LEU A 114 -16.69 10.99 -4.50
C LEU A 114 -16.48 11.79 -5.79
N LYS A 115 -17.27 12.85 -6.03
CA LYS A 115 -17.09 13.74 -7.18
C LYS A 115 -15.75 14.49 -7.19
N VAL A 116 -15.17 14.75 -6.02
CA VAL A 116 -13.84 15.36 -5.92
C VAL A 116 -12.77 14.33 -6.23
N TYR A 117 -12.87 13.13 -5.69
CA TYR A 117 -11.97 12.02 -6.00
C TYR A 117 -11.98 11.68 -7.49
N GLU A 118 -13.16 11.55 -8.10
CA GLU A 118 -13.32 11.33 -9.55
C GLU A 118 -12.66 12.43 -10.39
N LYS A 119 -12.74 13.69 -9.96
CA LYS A 119 -12.03 14.81 -10.62
C LYS A 119 -10.52 14.71 -10.43
N GLY A 120 -10.06 14.30 -9.24
CA GLY A 120 -8.66 14.06 -8.95
C GLY A 120 -8.10 12.95 -9.84
N LEU A 121 -8.79 11.81 -9.95
CA LEU A 121 -8.39 10.69 -10.80
C LEU A 121 -8.38 11.04 -12.30
N LYS A 122 -9.24 11.96 -12.76
CA LYS A 122 -9.15 12.47 -14.13
C LYS A 122 -7.86 13.23 -14.41
N LYS A 123 -7.26 13.87 -13.40
CA LYS A 123 -5.98 14.61 -13.52
C LYS A 123 -4.78 13.73 -13.14
N PHE A 124 -4.96 12.80 -12.21
CA PHE A 124 -3.97 11.89 -11.66
C PHE A 124 -4.48 10.45 -11.72
N PRO A 125 -4.50 9.83 -12.91
CA PRO A 125 -5.06 8.49 -13.08
C PRO A 125 -4.29 7.41 -12.30
N GLU A 126 -3.03 7.69 -11.94
CA GLU A 126 -2.17 6.78 -11.20
C GLU A 126 -2.11 7.07 -9.69
N SER A 127 -3.08 7.80 -9.13
CA SER A 127 -3.08 8.12 -7.70
C SER A 127 -3.67 6.99 -6.85
N GLY A 128 -2.82 6.07 -6.37
CA GLY A 128 -3.20 5.05 -5.39
C GLY A 128 -3.81 5.65 -4.12
N ARG A 129 -3.37 6.85 -3.74
CA ARG A 129 -3.87 7.67 -2.64
C ARG A 129 -5.35 8.05 -2.78
N ILE A 130 -5.80 8.46 -3.97
CA ILE A 130 -7.21 8.81 -4.17
C ILE A 130 -8.08 7.54 -4.17
N TYR A 131 -7.60 6.46 -4.78
CA TYR A 131 -8.27 5.16 -4.73
C TYR A 131 -8.45 4.65 -3.29
N LEU A 132 -7.43 4.81 -2.44
CA LEU A 132 -7.53 4.50 -1.00
C LEU A 132 -8.71 5.24 -0.35
N GLU A 133 -8.87 6.55 -0.62
CA GLU A 133 -9.96 7.31 0.02
C GLU A 133 -11.34 6.96 -0.52
N MET A 134 -11.44 6.62 -1.81
CA MET A 134 -12.69 6.06 -2.35
C MET A 134 -13.03 4.75 -1.64
N GLY A 135 -12.04 3.86 -1.44
CA GLY A 135 -12.21 2.63 -0.67
C GLY A 135 -12.62 2.88 0.77
N ASN A 136 -11.96 3.81 1.48
CA ASN A 136 -12.28 4.19 2.86
C ASN A 136 -13.72 4.72 2.98
N LEU A 137 -14.18 5.51 2.00
CA LEU A 137 -15.54 6.03 1.95
C LEU A 137 -16.57 4.90 1.89
N PHE A 138 -16.34 3.86 1.07
CA PHE A 138 -17.23 2.70 1.00
C PHE A 138 -17.10 1.76 2.20
N TRP A 139 -15.90 1.64 2.76
CA TRP A 139 -15.65 0.91 4.01
C TRP A 139 -16.48 1.50 5.15
N ASN A 140 -16.47 2.83 5.32
CA ASN A 140 -17.27 3.54 6.32
C ASN A 140 -18.78 3.37 6.12
N GLN A 141 -19.20 3.11 4.87
CA GLN A 141 -20.59 2.77 4.52
C GLN A 141 -20.91 1.27 4.66
N LYS A 142 -19.98 0.47 5.19
CA LYS A 142 -20.08 -1.00 5.34
C LYS A 142 -20.23 -1.75 4.01
N SER A 143 -19.87 -1.13 2.89
CA SER A 143 -19.88 -1.75 1.56
C SER A 143 -18.50 -2.33 1.25
N LEU A 144 -18.16 -3.44 1.91
CA LEU A 144 -16.82 -4.04 1.87
C LEU A 144 -16.39 -4.47 0.46
N SER A 145 -17.31 -5.00 -0.35
CA SER A 145 -17.00 -5.39 -1.74
C SER A 145 -16.61 -4.19 -2.61
N LYS A 146 -17.30 -3.04 -2.46
CA LYS A 146 -16.92 -1.80 -3.15
C LYS A 146 -15.63 -1.21 -2.60
N ALA A 147 -15.43 -1.28 -1.29
CA ALA A 147 -14.19 -0.83 -0.67
C ALA A 147 -12.99 -1.60 -1.25
N LEU A 148 -13.09 -2.94 -1.27
CA LEU A 148 -12.09 -3.82 -1.85
C LEU A 148 -11.81 -3.49 -3.31
N TYR A 149 -12.85 -3.32 -4.13
CA TYR A 149 -12.69 -2.90 -5.53
C TYR A 149 -11.78 -1.67 -5.66
N PHE A 150 -12.05 -0.59 -4.91
CA PHE A 150 -11.23 0.62 -5.02
C PHE A 150 -9.81 0.44 -4.48
N TYR A 151 -9.60 -0.35 -3.42
CA TYR A 151 -8.25 -0.66 -2.96
C TYR A 151 -7.46 -1.42 -4.02
N GLU A 152 -8.08 -2.37 -4.72
CA GLU A 152 -7.43 -3.14 -5.79
C GLU A 152 -7.18 -2.32 -7.05
N GLU A 153 -8.10 -1.43 -7.43
CA GLU A 153 -7.82 -0.47 -8.50
C GLU A 153 -6.64 0.45 -8.12
N GLY A 154 -6.55 0.84 -6.84
CA GLY A 154 -5.40 1.58 -6.31
C GLY A 154 -4.08 0.80 -6.41
N ILE A 155 -4.09 -0.50 -6.11
CA ILE A 155 -2.94 -1.39 -6.29
C ILE A 155 -2.51 -1.45 -7.76
N LYS A 156 -3.47 -1.61 -8.69
CA LYS A 156 -3.17 -1.70 -10.13
C LYS A 156 -2.47 -0.46 -10.67
N VAL A 157 -2.92 0.72 -10.26
CA VAL A 157 -2.40 1.98 -10.82
C VAL A 157 -1.14 2.48 -10.09
N ASP A 158 -0.98 2.12 -8.82
CA ASP A 158 0.15 2.52 -7.95
C ASP A 158 0.53 1.37 -6.98
N PRO A 159 1.26 0.36 -7.48
CA PRO A 159 1.52 -0.86 -6.73
C PRO A 159 2.56 -0.72 -5.62
N PHE A 160 3.11 0.47 -5.41
CA PHE A 160 3.99 0.77 -4.27
C PHE A 160 3.29 1.59 -3.19
N PHE A 161 2.00 1.92 -3.37
CA PHE A 161 1.20 2.59 -2.34
C PHE A 161 0.68 1.58 -1.31
N SER A 162 1.51 1.30 -0.29
CA SER A 162 1.31 0.29 0.75
C SER A 162 -0.09 0.27 1.38
N SER A 163 -0.71 1.45 1.54
CA SER A 163 -1.98 1.58 2.26
C SER A 163 -3.14 0.88 1.55
N ASN A 164 -3.10 0.72 0.22
CA ASN A 164 -4.11 -0.06 -0.49
C ASN A 164 -3.97 -1.56 -0.18
N TYR A 165 -2.76 -2.11 -0.14
CA TYR A 165 -2.52 -3.50 0.27
C TYR A 165 -2.95 -3.74 1.73
N TYR A 166 -2.63 -2.83 2.64
CA TYR A 166 -3.07 -2.91 4.04
C TYR A 166 -4.60 -3.03 4.13
N ARG A 167 -5.33 -2.12 3.48
CA ARG A 167 -6.80 -2.13 3.51
C ARG A 167 -7.41 -3.34 2.81
N ALA A 168 -6.87 -3.74 1.66
CA ALA A 168 -7.32 -4.93 0.94
C ALA A 168 -7.06 -6.21 1.76
N THR A 169 -5.94 -6.29 2.48
CA THR A 169 -5.65 -7.38 3.41
C THR A 169 -6.75 -7.49 4.46
N LEU A 170 -7.10 -6.39 5.13
CA LEU A 170 -8.17 -6.39 6.12
C LEU A 170 -9.54 -6.78 5.53
N CYS A 171 -9.83 -6.39 4.28
CA CYS A 171 -11.03 -6.88 3.57
C CYS A 171 -11.01 -8.40 3.41
N TYR A 172 -9.92 -8.96 2.89
CA TYR A 172 -9.81 -10.38 2.56
C TYR A 172 -9.73 -11.28 3.79
N MET A 173 -9.04 -10.87 4.84
CA MET A 173 -8.97 -11.65 6.08
C MET A 173 -10.34 -11.81 6.76
N ASN A 174 -11.26 -10.86 6.52
CA ASN A 174 -12.65 -10.92 6.96
C ASN A 174 -13.60 -11.54 5.92
N SER A 175 -13.09 -12.08 4.82
CA SER A 175 -13.88 -12.72 3.77
C SER A 175 -13.64 -14.23 3.73
N THR A 176 -14.28 -14.88 2.76
CA THR A 176 -14.04 -16.31 2.44
C THR A 176 -12.76 -16.53 1.65
N GLU A 177 -12.16 -15.47 1.11
CA GLU A 177 -11.02 -15.48 0.19
C GLU A 177 -9.76 -14.95 0.90
N LYS A 178 -9.43 -15.57 2.05
CA LYS A 178 -8.27 -15.18 2.87
C LYS A 178 -6.94 -15.38 2.17
N VAL A 179 -6.87 -16.25 1.15
CA VAL A 179 -5.69 -16.44 0.29
C VAL A 179 -5.12 -15.11 -0.22
N TRP A 180 -5.98 -14.19 -0.68
CA TRP A 180 -5.54 -12.89 -1.16
C TRP A 180 -5.07 -11.99 -0.02
N GLY A 181 -5.67 -12.11 1.16
CA GLY A 181 -5.22 -11.44 2.37
C GLY A 181 -3.81 -11.89 2.78
N MET A 182 -3.51 -13.19 2.69
CA MET A 182 -2.17 -13.71 2.97
C MET A 182 -1.12 -13.11 2.03
N ILE A 183 -1.42 -13.07 0.73
CA ILE A 183 -0.49 -12.55 -0.28
C ILE A 183 -0.33 -11.03 -0.15
N TYR A 184 -1.42 -10.28 -0.06
CA TYR A 184 -1.38 -8.82 0.06
C TYR A 184 -0.79 -8.35 1.39
N GLY A 185 -1.03 -9.07 2.49
CA GLY A 185 -0.48 -8.73 3.79
C GLY A 185 1.05 -8.85 3.80
N GLU A 186 1.56 -9.91 3.16
CA GLU A 186 3.01 -10.10 3.04
C GLU A 186 3.65 -9.09 2.07
N ILE A 187 2.99 -8.75 0.95
CA ILE A 187 3.43 -7.64 0.08
C ILE A 187 3.46 -6.32 0.86
N PHE A 188 2.41 -6.02 1.63
CA PHE A 188 2.32 -4.81 2.43
C PHE A 188 3.50 -4.67 3.39
N MET A 189 3.83 -5.72 4.15
CA MET A 189 4.95 -5.70 5.10
C MET A 189 6.31 -5.50 4.42
N ASN A 190 6.44 -5.95 3.17
CA ASN A 190 7.68 -5.77 2.41
C ASN A 190 7.85 -4.36 1.85
N ILE A 191 6.74 -3.71 1.46
CA ILE A 191 6.72 -2.32 0.96
C ILE A 191 6.83 -1.31 2.11
N GLU A 192 6.03 -1.50 3.17
CA GLU A 192 6.07 -0.70 4.39
C GLU A 192 6.70 -1.53 5.50
N ARG A 193 7.84 -1.09 6.03
CA ARG A 193 8.59 -1.80 7.06
C ARG A 193 8.55 -1.02 8.38
N ASN A 194 8.62 -1.73 9.50
CA ASN A 194 8.82 -1.17 10.84
C ASN A 194 7.75 -0.15 11.26
N SER A 195 6.47 -0.48 11.08
CA SER A 195 5.35 0.35 11.51
C SER A 195 4.40 -0.40 12.45
N LYS A 196 3.54 0.31 13.18
CA LYS A 196 2.48 -0.36 13.97
C LYS A 196 1.55 -1.21 13.10
N ARG A 197 1.34 -0.79 11.84
CA ARG A 197 0.54 -1.54 10.87
C ARG A 197 1.24 -2.82 10.43
N THR A 198 2.58 -2.83 10.32
CA THR A 198 3.31 -4.07 10.02
C THR A 198 3.21 -5.06 11.16
N GLN A 199 3.20 -4.58 12.41
CA GLN A 199 2.99 -5.45 13.57
C GLN A 199 1.59 -6.08 13.57
N GLU A 200 0.57 -5.26 13.31
CA GLU A 200 -0.82 -5.73 13.17
C GLU A 200 -0.95 -6.81 12.08
N ILE A 201 -0.37 -6.57 10.90
CA ILE A 201 -0.44 -7.53 9.79
C ILE A 201 0.39 -8.79 10.07
N SER A 202 1.55 -8.67 10.70
CA SER A 202 2.36 -9.83 11.12
C SER A 202 1.54 -10.79 12.00
N LYS A 203 0.87 -10.24 13.01
CA LYS A 203 0.01 -11.03 13.89
C LYS A 203 -1.16 -11.65 13.11
N LEU A 204 -1.81 -10.85 12.25
CA LEU A 204 -2.95 -11.30 11.47
C LEU A 204 -2.59 -12.43 10.50
N LEU A 205 -1.41 -12.41 9.89
CA LEU A 205 -0.92 -13.49 9.03
C LEU A 205 -0.73 -14.79 9.83
N PHE A 206 -0.09 -14.73 11.01
CA PHE A 206 0.07 -15.90 11.87
C PHE A 206 -1.28 -16.45 12.35
N ASP A 207 -2.15 -15.60 12.89
CA ASP A 207 -3.48 -15.98 13.38
C ASP A 207 -4.31 -16.62 12.24
N THR A 208 -4.14 -16.15 11.02
CA THR A 208 -4.81 -16.73 9.85
C THR A 208 -4.26 -18.12 9.53
N TYR A 209 -2.95 -18.33 9.54
CA TYR A 209 -2.39 -19.69 9.42
C TYR A 209 -2.94 -20.62 10.51
N ALA A 210 -2.85 -20.22 11.78
CA ALA A 210 -3.28 -21.02 12.93
C ALA A 210 -4.78 -21.33 12.93
N SER A 211 -5.62 -20.45 12.37
CA SER A 211 -7.06 -20.66 12.31
C SER A 211 -7.55 -21.37 11.05
N GLN A 212 -6.80 -21.28 9.95
CA GLN A 212 -7.17 -21.89 8.67
C GLN A 212 -6.50 -23.25 8.44
N ILE A 213 -5.56 -23.66 9.31
CA ILE A 213 -4.91 -24.97 9.29
C ILE A 213 -5.19 -25.66 10.62
N ASP A 214 -5.94 -26.76 10.57
CA ASP A 214 -6.23 -27.61 11.71
C ASP A 214 -5.58 -28.98 11.50
N ILE A 215 -4.52 -29.27 12.26
CA ILE A 215 -3.79 -30.54 12.21
C ILE A 215 -4.26 -31.41 13.37
N ASN A 216 -5.04 -32.43 13.06
CA ASN A 216 -5.45 -33.47 14.00
C ASN A 216 -4.66 -34.76 13.75
N PRO A 217 -4.53 -35.66 14.75
CA PRO A 217 -3.83 -36.94 14.59
C PRO A 217 -4.32 -37.79 13.42
N ASP A 218 -5.62 -37.72 13.10
CA ASP A 218 -6.27 -38.55 12.08
C ASP A 218 -6.59 -37.81 10.78
N SER A 219 -6.55 -36.47 10.78
CA SER A 219 -6.91 -35.66 9.62
C SER A 219 -6.34 -34.25 9.69
N THR A 220 -6.13 -33.62 8.53
CA THR A 220 -5.75 -32.21 8.45
C THR A 220 -6.79 -31.46 7.63
N HIS A 221 -7.30 -30.35 8.16
CA HIS A 221 -8.23 -29.48 7.47
C HIS A 221 -7.55 -28.16 7.13
N ILE A 222 -7.71 -27.70 5.89
CA ILE A 222 -7.26 -26.38 5.43
C ILE A 222 -8.40 -25.64 4.74
N SER A 223 -8.49 -24.32 4.95
CA SER A 223 -9.42 -23.47 4.20
C SER A 223 -9.00 -22.01 4.17
N PHE A 224 -8.43 -21.56 3.06
CA PHE A 224 -8.09 -20.16 2.77
C PHE A 224 -8.97 -19.54 1.69
N SER A 225 -9.71 -20.35 0.95
CA SER A 225 -10.57 -19.97 -0.17
C SER A 225 -11.86 -20.80 -0.12
N LYS A 226 -13.02 -20.20 -0.38
CA LYS A 226 -14.30 -20.96 -0.39
C LYS A 226 -15.14 -20.74 -1.63
N GLN A 227 -14.78 -19.80 -2.50
CA GLN A 227 -15.57 -19.51 -3.68
C GLN A 227 -15.23 -20.45 -4.85
N ASN A 228 -15.99 -21.54 -4.98
CA ASN A 228 -15.90 -22.48 -6.11
C ASN A 228 -17.14 -22.40 -7.00
N THR A 229 -17.41 -21.24 -7.61
CA THR A 229 -18.41 -21.15 -8.68
C THR A 229 -17.69 -21.09 -10.03
N ILE A 230 -17.72 -22.20 -10.76
CA ILE A 230 -17.20 -22.25 -12.12
C ILE A 230 -18.30 -21.75 -13.05
N ASN A 231 -18.14 -20.53 -13.58
CA ASN A 231 -19.04 -19.99 -14.58
C ASN A 231 -18.58 -20.44 -15.96
N ILE A 232 -19.39 -21.25 -16.64
CA ILE A 232 -19.16 -21.69 -18.02
C ILE A 232 -20.21 -21.01 -18.90
N THR A 233 -19.76 -20.26 -19.90
CA THR A 233 -20.66 -19.64 -20.87
C THR A 233 -21.07 -20.65 -21.95
N LEU A 234 -22.14 -20.34 -22.69
CA LEU A 234 -22.52 -21.11 -23.87
C LEU A 234 -21.41 -21.11 -24.94
N GLU A 235 -20.67 -20.00 -25.04
CA GLU A 235 -19.55 -19.88 -25.98
C GLU A 235 -18.40 -20.82 -25.63
N ASP A 236 -18.07 -20.96 -24.33
CA ASP A 236 -17.03 -21.89 -23.85
C ASP A 236 -17.38 -23.35 -24.18
N LEU A 237 -18.67 -23.71 -24.08
CA LEU A 237 -19.14 -25.06 -24.42
C LEU A 237 -19.06 -25.34 -25.92
N THR A 238 -19.20 -24.31 -26.76
CA THR A 238 -19.15 -24.46 -28.23
C THR A 238 -17.74 -24.40 -28.79
N ASN A 239 -16.87 -23.58 -28.20
CA ASN A 239 -15.52 -23.32 -28.72
C ASN A 239 -14.43 -24.17 -28.02
N GLY A 240 -14.81 -24.92 -26.98
CA GLY A 240 -13.89 -25.71 -26.17
C GLY A 240 -13.46 -24.96 -24.91
N LEU A 241 -13.34 -25.70 -23.80
CA LEU A 241 -12.97 -25.15 -22.50
C LEU A 241 -11.47 -24.89 -22.41
N ASP A 242 -11.07 -23.67 -22.10
CA ASP A 242 -9.70 -23.36 -21.68
C ASP A 242 -9.51 -23.78 -20.22
N THR A 243 -8.88 -24.93 -20.02
CA THR A 243 -8.63 -25.49 -18.69
C THR A 243 -7.72 -24.61 -17.84
N LYS A 244 -6.84 -23.80 -18.45
CA LYS A 244 -5.99 -22.84 -17.71
C LYS A 244 -6.81 -21.71 -17.13
N GLN A 245 -7.79 -21.21 -17.89
CA GLN A 245 -8.73 -20.19 -17.42
C GLN A 245 -9.65 -20.72 -16.30
N LEU A 246 -10.06 -22.00 -16.37
CA LEU A 246 -10.83 -22.62 -15.28
C LEU A 246 -10.01 -22.71 -13.99
N ILE A 247 -8.74 -23.15 -14.07
CA ILE A 247 -7.85 -23.20 -12.91
C ILE A 247 -7.60 -21.80 -12.35
N LYS A 248 -7.38 -20.82 -13.24
CA LYS A 248 -7.20 -19.41 -12.89
C LYS A 248 -8.38 -18.88 -12.04
N ASN A 249 -9.61 -19.13 -12.47
CA ASN A 249 -10.82 -18.70 -11.75
C ASN A 249 -11.04 -19.44 -10.41
N SER A 250 -10.29 -20.51 -10.14
CA SER A 250 -10.34 -21.28 -8.91
C SER A 250 -8.96 -21.38 -8.25
N TYR A 251 -8.12 -20.36 -8.47
CA TYR A 251 -6.72 -20.33 -8.01
C TYR A 251 -6.59 -20.64 -6.52
N GLY A 252 -7.45 -20.04 -5.68
CA GLY A 252 -7.41 -20.23 -4.23
C GLY A 252 -7.53 -21.71 -3.83
N THR A 253 -8.49 -22.44 -4.39
CA THR A 253 -8.70 -23.85 -4.05
C THR A 253 -7.82 -24.81 -4.85
N LEU A 254 -7.66 -24.62 -6.16
CA LEU A 254 -6.96 -25.58 -7.02
C LEU A 254 -5.44 -25.44 -7.02
N VAL A 255 -4.92 -24.24 -6.73
CA VAL A 255 -3.48 -23.96 -6.76
C VAL A 255 -2.97 -23.71 -5.34
N TYR A 256 -3.51 -22.73 -4.63
CA TYR A 256 -2.97 -22.33 -3.33
C TYR A 256 -3.24 -23.38 -2.24
N GLU A 257 -4.49 -23.81 -2.04
CA GLU A 257 -4.84 -24.78 -1.00
C GLU A 257 -4.22 -26.15 -1.24
N THR A 258 -4.24 -26.67 -2.47
CA THR A 258 -3.61 -27.96 -2.80
C THR A 258 -2.10 -27.92 -2.52
N THR A 259 -1.41 -26.85 -2.93
CA THR A 259 0.02 -26.66 -2.63
C THR A 259 0.25 -26.57 -1.12
N MET A 260 -0.58 -25.82 -0.40
CA MET A 260 -0.52 -25.72 1.05
C MET A 260 -0.70 -27.08 1.73
N ALA A 261 -1.70 -27.88 1.33
CA ALA A 261 -1.94 -29.21 1.88
C ALA A 261 -0.72 -30.12 1.78
N VAL A 262 -0.06 -30.15 0.61
CA VAL A 262 1.15 -30.96 0.41
C VAL A 262 2.31 -30.44 1.27
N SER A 263 2.39 -29.12 1.45
CA SER A 263 3.45 -28.46 2.24
C SER A 263 3.38 -28.76 3.74
N LEU A 264 2.22 -29.20 4.24
CA LEU A 264 2.01 -29.59 5.64
C LEU A 264 2.62 -30.97 6.00
N ALA A 265 3.22 -31.67 5.04
CA ALA A 265 3.81 -32.98 5.28
C ALA A 265 4.74 -32.99 6.51
N ASN A 266 4.50 -33.96 7.41
CA ASN A 266 5.23 -34.18 8.66
C ASN A 266 5.06 -33.11 9.75
N GLN A 267 4.18 -32.13 9.58
CA GLN A 267 3.89 -31.12 10.61
C GLN A 267 2.81 -31.62 11.57
N LYS A 268 2.93 -31.23 12.84
CA LYS A 268 2.04 -31.67 13.92
C LYS A 268 1.31 -30.53 14.61
N GLU A 269 1.87 -29.33 14.55
CA GLU A 269 1.36 -28.13 15.19
C GLU A 269 1.72 -26.89 14.36
N ILE A 270 1.08 -25.77 14.68
CA ILE A 270 1.31 -24.48 14.03
C ILE A 270 2.04 -23.55 15.00
N ASP A 271 3.33 -23.37 14.76
CA ASP A 271 4.24 -22.45 15.45
C ASP A 271 5.16 -21.77 14.40
N LEU A 272 6.08 -20.90 14.79
CA LEU A 272 6.94 -20.20 13.81
C LEU A 272 7.90 -21.16 13.10
N SER A 273 8.43 -22.15 13.82
CA SER A 273 9.33 -23.18 13.27
C SER A 273 8.63 -24.03 12.21
N SER A 274 7.43 -24.54 12.50
CA SER A 274 6.64 -25.33 11.56
C SER A 274 6.16 -24.47 10.39
N LEU A 275 5.73 -23.23 10.63
CA LEU A 275 5.33 -22.31 9.56
C LEU A 275 6.49 -21.91 8.66
N TYR A 276 7.72 -21.81 9.16
CA TYR A 276 8.90 -21.67 8.31
C TYR A 276 9.04 -22.86 7.34
N GLN A 277 8.97 -24.10 7.84
CA GLN A 277 9.09 -25.29 7.01
C GLN A 277 7.95 -25.38 5.98
N ILE A 278 6.71 -25.16 6.42
CA ILE A 278 5.53 -25.16 5.56
C ILE A 278 5.66 -24.12 4.45
N ARG A 279 6.02 -22.88 4.80
CA ARG A 279 6.17 -21.80 3.83
C ARG A 279 7.31 -22.05 2.85
N LYS A 280 8.41 -22.67 3.29
CA LYS A 280 9.53 -23.03 2.42
C LYS A 280 9.09 -24.08 1.40
N ASN A 281 8.51 -25.18 1.88
CA ASN A 281 7.98 -26.26 1.03
C ASN A 281 6.93 -25.72 0.05
N PHE A 282 6.05 -24.81 0.51
CA PHE A 282 5.04 -24.19 -0.35
C PHE A 282 5.66 -23.46 -1.52
N ILE A 283 6.69 -22.65 -1.29
CA ILE A 283 7.33 -21.87 -2.36
C ILE A 283 8.04 -22.79 -3.35
N GLU A 284 8.79 -23.79 -2.87
CA GLU A 284 9.47 -24.75 -3.72
C GLU A 284 8.48 -25.52 -4.62
N LEU A 285 7.40 -26.07 -4.02
CA LEU A 285 6.35 -26.78 -4.76
C LEU A 285 5.58 -25.87 -5.74
N TYR A 286 5.29 -24.64 -5.31
CA TYR A 286 4.59 -23.66 -6.14
C TYR A 286 5.39 -23.28 -7.37
N GLN A 287 6.68 -22.97 -7.20
CA GLN A 287 7.51 -22.53 -8.32
C GLN A 287 7.74 -23.66 -9.33
N GLU A 288 7.89 -24.89 -8.85
CA GLU A 288 8.00 -26.08 -9.71
C GLU A 288 6.71 -26.30 -10.53
N SER A 289 5.54 -26.20 -9.89
CA SER A 289 4.27 -26.64 -10.47
C SER A 289 3.51 -25.52 -11.21
N TYR A 290 3.58 -24.29 -10.70
CA TYR A 290 2.65 -23.20 -11.04
C TYR A 290 3.32 -21.87 -11.35
N GLY A 291 4.54 -21.62 -10.85
CA GLY A 291 5.20 -20.31 -10.92
C GLY A 291 5.29 -19.69 -12.32
N LYS A 292 5.46 -20.54 -13.35
CA LYS A 292 5.50 -20.08 -14.75
C LYS A 292 4.13 -19.64 -15.30
N GLU A 293 3.06 -20.30 -14.89
CA GLU A 293 1.71 -20.06 -15.39
C GLU A 293 0.99 -18.98 -14.59
N TYR A 294 1.25 -18.94 -13.29
CA TYR A 294 0.63 -18.02 -12.33
C TYR A 294 1.73 -17.28 -11.56
N PRO A 295 2.47 -16.33 -12.17
CA PRO A 295 3.53 -15.63 -11.48
C PRO A 295 2.99 -14.76 -10.34
N VAL A 296 3.63 -14.83 -9.19
CA VAL A 296 3.31 -14.02 -8.00
C VAL A 296 4.62 -13.42 -7.49
N SER A 297 4.78 -12.10 -7.63
CA SER A 297 6.05 -11.42 -7.37
C SER A 297 6.60 -11.64 -5.96
N ILE A 298 5.73 -11.72 -4.95
CA ILE A 298 6.17 -12.01 -3.58
C ILE A 298 6.65 -13.46 -3.41
N PHE A 299 6.21 -14.41 -4.24
CA PHE A 299 6.70 -15.79 -4.20
C PHE A 299 8.06 -15.92 -4.88
N GLU A 300 8.29 -15.19 -5.98
CA GLU A 300 9.62 -15.06 -6.61
C GLU A 300 10.64 -14.44 -5.64
N TYR A 301 10.24 -13.41 -4.90
CA TYR A 301 11.09 -12.81 -3.86
C TYR A 301 11.43 -13.80 -2.73
N LYS A 302 10.47 -14.64 -2.34
CA LYS A 302 10.70 -15.69 -1.34
C LYS A 302 11.62 -16.80 -1.86
N GLU A 303 11.51 -17.18 -3.13
CA GLU A 303 12.43 -18.13 -3.77
C GLU A 303 13.87 -17.60 -3.74
N LEU A 304 14.08 -16.32 -4.08
CA LEU A 304 15.39 -15.67 -3.94
C LEU A 304 15.92 -15.71 -2.50
N LEU A 305 15.07 -15.46 -1.50
CA LEU A 305 15.47 -15.57 -0.09
C LEU A 305 15.84 -17.01 0.30
N ILE A 306 15.18 -18.03 -0.28
CA ILE A 306 15.52 -19.44 -0.07
C ILE A 306 16.89 -19.75 -0.67
N GLU A 307 17.14 -19.33 -1.92
CA GLU A 307 18.44 -19.50 -2.61
C GLU A 307 19.60 -18.85 -1.84
N LYS A 308 19.32 -17.72 -1.18
CA LYS A 308 20.31 -17.00 -0.35
C LYS A 308 20.47 -17.56 1.06
N GLY A 309 19.65 -18.54 1.47
CA GLY A 309 19.66 -19.07 2.83
C GLY A 309 19.11 -18.10 3.89
N LEU A 310 18.37 -17.07 3.47
CA LEU A 310 17.84 -16.00 4.34
C LEU A 310 16.36 -16.20 4.71
N PHE A 311 15.69 -17.16 4.06
CA PHE A 311 14.25 -17.34 4.17
C PHE A 311 13.76 -17.70 5.57
N GLU A 312 14.57 -18.40 6.38
CA GLU A 312 14.22 -18.71 7.76
C GLU A 312 14.03 -17.43 8.58
N ALA A 313 15.04 -16.56 8.60
CA ALA A 313 14.99 -15.28 9.32
C ALA A 313 13.86 -14.37 8.81
N TYR A 314 13.67 -14.32 7.48
CA TYR A 314 12.53 -13.63 6.86
C TYR A 314 11.19 -14.20 7.33
N SER A 315 11.08 -15.53 7.43
CA SER A 315 9.84 -16.19 7.83
C SER A 315 9.47 -15.83 9.27
N TYR A 316 10.46 -15.87 10.17
CA TYR A 316 10.33 -15.43 11.55
C TYR A 316 9.97 -13.95 11.66
N TRP A 317 10.57 -13.06 10.85
CA TRP A 317 10.22 -11.64 10.82
C TRP A 317 8.76 -11.38 10.38
N ILE A 318 8.29 -12.05 9.31
CA ILE A 318 6.92 -11.86 8.83
C ILE A 318 5.88 -12.26 9.89
N LEU A 319 6.16 -13.28 10.70
CA LEU A 319 5.19 -13.88 11.62
C LEU A 319 5.46 -13.58 13.10
N SER A 320 6.46 -12.75 13.42
CA SER A 320 6.98 -12.55 14.78
C SER A 320 5.92 -12.13 15.80
N GLU A 321 4.96 -11.31 15.40
CA GLU A 321 3.92 -10.79 16.30
C GLU A 321 2.83 -11.83 16.63
N GLY A 322 2.79 -12.94 15.90
CA GLY A 322 1.91 -14.06 16.19
C GLY A 322 2.37 -14.90 17.38
N ASN A 323 3.69 -15.05 17.53
CA ASN A 323 4.31 -15.73 18.67
C ASN A 323 5.62 -15.02 19.10
N PRO A 324 5.52 -13.89 19.82
CA PRO A 324 6.70 -13.09 20.20
C PRO A 324 7.69 -13.84 21.10
N GLU A 325 7.22 -14.79 21.90
CA GLU A 325 8.06 -15.60 22.79
C GLU A 325 8.97 -16.53 22.00
N GLU A 326 8.41 -17.27 21.05
CA GLU A 326 9.17 -18.15 20.16
C GLU A 326 10.13 -17.35 19.26
N PHE A 327 9.68 -16.20 18.73
CA PHE A 327 10.56 -15.31 17.96
C PHE A 327 11.76 -14.85 18.79
N SER A 328 11.53 -14.42 20.04
CA SER A 328 12.59 -13.96 20.93
C SER A 328 13.60 -15.08 21.26
N LEU A 329 13.10 -16.30 21.49
CA LEU A 329 13.93 -17.47 21.71
C LEU A 329 14.78 -17.80 20.48
N TRP A 330 14.16 -17.90 19.31
CA TRP A 330 14.85 -18.16 18.04
C TRP A 330 15.91 -17.09 17.75
N HIS A 331 15.58 -15.82 17.92
CA HIS A 331 16.47 -14.69 17.68
C HIS A 331 17.70 -14.73 18.59
N SER A 332 17.52 -15.07 19.87
CA SER A 332 18.63 -15.18 20.84
C SER A 332 19.67 -16.25 20.46
N ILE A 333 19.25 -17.28 19.72
CA ILE A 333 20.08 -18.41 19.30
C ILE A 333 20.66 -18.18 17.88
N ASN A 334 19.96 -17.42 17.04
CA ASN A 334 20.27 -17.25 15.61
C ASN A 334 20.66 -15.81 15.25
N GLN A 335 21.42 -15.13 16.12
CA GLN A 335 21.82 -13.73 15.92
C GLN A 335 22.55 -13.53 14.58
N ASP A 336 23.50 -14.40 14.24
CA ASP A 336 24.25 -14.30 12.98
C ASP A 336 23.32 -14.38 11.75
N LYS A 337 22.38 -15.34 11.73
CA LYS A 337 21.39 -15.45 10.63
C LYS A 337 20.49 -14.22 10.54
N TRP A 338 20.12 -13.65 11.69
CA TRP A 338 19.32 -12.44 11.74
C TRP A 338 20.08 -11.25 11.17
N GLU A 339 21.34 -11.07 11.56
CA GLU A 339 22.19 -9.99 11.05
C GLU A 339 22.42 -10.11 9.54
N ASP A 340 22.72 -11.32 9.04
CA ASP A 340 22.85 -11.59 7.60
C ASP A 340 21.57 -11.23 6.84
N PHE A 341 20.41 -11.63 7.37
CA PHE A 341 19.12 -11.28 6.79
C PHE A 341 18.88 -9.78 6.78
N ILE A 342 19.05 -9.08 7.90
CA ILE A 342 18.79 -7.63 7.98
C ILE A 342 19.71 -6.86 7.04
N ASN A 343 21.00 -7.18 7.02
CA ASN A 343 21.97 -6.54 6.14
C ASN A 343 21.55 -6.69 4.67
N TRP A 344 21.21 -7.91 4.25
CA TRP A 344 20.77 -8.16 2.88
C TRP A 344 19.41 -7.50 2.58
N PHE A 345 18.46 -7.58 3.51
CA PHE A 345 17.08 -7.10 3.32
C PHE A 345 16.98 -5.59 3.18
N VAL A 346 17.83 -4.84 3.88
CA VAL A 346 17.94 -3.38 3.76
C VAL A 346 18.45 -2.98 2.36
N ASP A 347 19.47 -3.68 1.87
CA ASP A 347 20.09 -3.40 0.58
C ASP A 347 19.28 -3.93 -0.62
N ASN A 348 18.37 -4.88 -0.39
CA ASN A 348 17.58 -5.56 -1.41
C ASN A 348 16.07 -5.41 -1.13
N PRO A 349 15.53 -4.18 -1.24
CA PRO A 349 14.10 -3.96 -1.02
C PRO A 349 13.26 -4.74 -2.02
N PHE A 350 12.13 -5.26 -1.54
CA PHE A 350 11.15 -5.90 -2.41
C PHE A 350 10.67 -4.90 -3.48
N SER A 351 10.87 -5.27 -4.74
CA SER A 351 10.47 -4.47 -5.88
C SER A 351 10.11 -5.38 -7.05
N PHE A 352 9.28 -4.87 -7.95
CA PHE A 352 8.83 -5.55 -9.16
C PHE A 352 8.48 -4.50 -10.22
N GLU A 353 8.53 -4.90 -11.49
CA GLU A 353 8.10 -4.02 -12.59
C GLU A 353 6.58 -3.79 -12.50
N LYS A 354 6.11 -2.58 -12.82
CA LYS A 354 4.69 -2.20 -12.64
C LYS A 354 3.74 -3.11 -13.43
N ASP A 355 4.13 -3.55 -14.61
CA ASP A 355 3.38 -4.50 -15.45
C ASP A 355 3.38 -5.94 -14.90
N LYS A 356 4.27 -6.25 -13.94
CA LYS A 356 4.32 -7.50 -13.17
C LYS A 356 3.71 -7.36 -11.78
N SER A 357 3.01 -6.25 -11.51
CA SER A 357 2.35 -6.06 -10.21
C SER A 357 1.26 -7.12 -10.00
N PHE A 358 1.34 -7.79 -8.86
CA PHE A 358 0.33 -8.77 -8.47
C PHE A 358 -0.95 -8.05 -7.97
N HIS A 359 -2.09 -8.45 -8.53
CA HIS A 359 -3.41 -8.20 -7.96
C HIS A 359 -4.30 -9.44 -8.12
N SER A 360 -5.21 -9.67 -7.18
CA SER A 360 -6.10 -10.83 -7.13
C SER A 360 -6.92 -11.01 -8.40
N GLY A 361 -7.36 -9.92 -9.05
CA GLY A 361 -8.08 -9.95 -10.32
C GLY A 361 -7.27 -10.49 -11.50
N LEU A 362 -5.99 -10.84 -11.33
CA LEU A 362 -5.26 -11.67 -12.29
C LEU A 362 -5.70 -13.14 -12.19
N TYR A 363 -6.42 -13.54 -11.15
CA TYR A 363 -6.74 -14.93 -10.78
C TYR A 363 -8.16 -15.04 -10.20
N GLN A 364 -9.04 -14.08 -10.52
CA GLN A 364 -10.49 -14.07 -10.30
C GLN A 364 -11.15 -13.74 -11.62
#